data_AF-A0A6G1I585-F1
#
_entry.id   AF-A0A6G1I585-F1
#
_cell.length_a   1.000
_cell.length_b   1.000
_cell.length_c   1.000
_cell.angle_alpha   90.00
_cell.angle_beta   90.00
_cell.angle_gamma   90.00
#
_symmetry.space_group_name_H-M   'P 1'
#
loop_
_entity.id
_entity.type
_entity.pdbx_description
1 polymer ?
#
loop_
_entity_poly.entity_id
_entity_poly.type
_entity_poly.pdbx_seq_one_letter_code
_entity_poly.pdbx_strand_id
1 'polypeptide(L)'
;MTQEARRFKIAIRAASWLKSAYMKQAERVKRGGPVRRAINALFVTSQVGIADDKIGMGPRRRSHQNKFRKELIEFYGADTTHPNKPKVVLEIHDSGTGNTLPKEVIFAAHLVPWSTDPNMLIAFFGENAWNGLLLSKAVETALDEGAILPVPDIREGPSTEDVAKWEAKEPKNYRWRVLDEDAECLDAILIPPDSGSQKMSVRDLNGRPLPFKNNNRPRARYLY
;
A
#
# COMPACT_ATOMS: atom_id res chain seq x y z
N MET A 1 -13.59 -46.87 -22.96
CA MET A 1 -12.81 -46.20 -21.90
C MET A 1 -13.73 -46.03 -20.69
N THR A 2 -13.40 -46.63 -19.55
CA THR A 2 -14.28 -46.61 -18.36
C THR A 2 -14.33 -45.23 -17.71
N GLN A 3 -15.44 -44.93 -17.03
CA GLN A 3 -15.65 -43.66 -16.32
C GLN A 3 -14.56 -43.41 -15.25
N GLU A 4 -14.08 -44.49 -14.61
CA GLU A 4 -12.95 -44.46 -13.68
C GLU A 4 -11.63 -44.06 -14.35
N ALA A 5 -11.32 -44.61 -15.53
CA ALA A 5 -10.12 -44.24 -16.27
C ALA A 5 -10.13 -42.76 -16.69
N ARG A 6 -11.31 -42.19 -16.95
CA ARG A 6 -11.46 -40.75 -17.24
C ARG A 6 -11.25 -39.90 -15.99
N ARG A 7 -11.83 -40.29 -14.84
CA ARG A 7 -11.63 -39.60 -13.54
C ARG A 7 -10.15 -39.62 -13.13
N PHE A 8 -9.50 -40.76 -13.27
CA PHE A 8 -8.07 -40.92 -12.95
C PHE A 8 -7.18 -40.03 -13.81
N LYS A 9 -7.43 -39.95 -15.13
CA LYS A 9 -6.72 -39.04 -16.03
C LYS A 9 -6.91 -37.56 -15.67
N ILE A 10 -8.12 -37.17 -15.25
CA ILE A 10 -8.40 -35.80 -14.80
C ILE A 10 -7.64 -35.50 -13.51
N ALA A 11 -7.66 -36.43 -12.54
CA ALA A 11 -6.94 -36.28 -11.27
C ALA A 11 -5.43 -36.13 -11.46
N ILE A 12 -4.81 -36.93 -12.33
CA ILE A 12 -3.38 -36.81 -12.66
C ILE A 12 -3.06 -35.45 -13.27
N ARG A 13 -3.88 -34.97 -14.22
CA ARG A 13 -3.68 -33.66 -14.85
C ARG A 13 -3.82 -32.52 -13.83
N ALA A 14 -4.83 -32.59 -12.96
CA ALA A 14 -5.05 -31.63 -11.90
C ALA A 14 -3.87 -31.59 -10.92
N ALA A 15 -3.38 -32.75 -10.46
CA ALA A 15 -2.23 -32.84 -9.57
C ALA A 15 -0.94 -32.30 -10.21
N SER A 16 -0.71 -32.62 -11.50
CA SER A 16 0.44 -32.09 -12.24
C SER A 16 0.37 -30.58 -12.43
N TRP A 17 -0.80 -30.03 -12.74
CA TRP A 17 -1.01 -28.59 -12.86
C TRP A 17 -0.80 -27.90 -11.51
N LEU A 18 -1.39 -28.43 -10.44
CA LEU A 18 -1.29 -27.88 -9.09
C LEU A 18 0.17 -27.84 -8.61
N LYS A 19 0.93 -28.93 -8.82
CA LYS A 19 2.37 -28.97 -8.52
C LYS A 19 3.13 -27.90 -9.30
N SER A 20 2.83 -27.70 -10.58
CA SER A 20 3.45 -26.67 -11.41
C SER A 20 3.11 -25.25 -10.93
N ALA A 21 1.85 -25.00 -10.56
CA ALA A 21 1.40 -23.74 -10.00
C ALA A 21 2.12 -23.42 -8.66
N TYR A 22 2.21 -24.39 -7.74
CA TYR A 22 2.95 -24.23 -6.49
C TYR A 22 4.43 -23.94 -6.71
N MET A 23 5.09 -24.64 -7.65
CA MET A 23 6.51 -24.41 -7.93
C MET A 23 6.75 -23.00 -8.53
N LYS A 24 5.89 -22.56 -9.46
CA LYS A 24 5.95 -21.18 -9.99
C LYS A 24 5.71 -20.14 -8.91
N GLN A 25 4.77 -20.41 -8.01
CA GLN A 25 4.46 -19.53 -6.88
C GLN A 25 5.64 -19.43 -5.90
N ALA A 26 6.26 -20.56 -5.55
CA ALA A 26 7.43 -20.60 -4.70
C ALA A 26 8.61 -19.83 -5.31
N GLU A 27 8.85 -19.98 -6.62
CA GLU A 27 9.89 -19.19 -7.32
C GLU A 27 9.57 -17.70 -7.35
N ARG A 28 8.30 -17.30 -7.49
CA ARG A 28 7.88 -15.89 -7.39
C ARG A 28 8.11 -15.32 -6.00
N VAL A 29 7.85 -16.09 -4.95
CA VAL A 29 8.10 -15.69 -3.56
C VAL A 29 9.61 -15.59 -3.30
N LYS A 30 10.41 -16.57 -3.73
CA LYS A 30 11.87 -16.53 -3.62
C LYS A 30 12.51 -15.36 -4.37
N ARG A 31 11.94 -14.96 -5.50
CA ARG A 31 12.36 -13.77 -6.26
C ARG A 31 11.75 -12.48 -5.73
N GLY A 32 10.72 -12.56 -4.90
CA GLY A 32 10.07 -11.43 -4.28
C GLY A 32 11.08 -10.80 -3.33
N GLY A 33 11.43 -9.54 -3.58
CA GLY A 33 12.25 -8.77 -2.65
C GLY A 33 11.48 -8.48 -1.35
N PRO A 34 11.35 -7.23 -0.92
CA PRO A 34 10.75 -6.88 0.36
C PRO A 34 9.39 -7.55 0.65
N VAL A 35 9.11 -7.75 1.94
CA VAL A 35 8.01 -8.58 2.50
C VAL A 35 6.67 -8.36 1.80
N ARG A 36 6.34 -7.11 1.45
CA ARG A 36 5.10 -6.77 0.75
C ARG A 36 4.95 -7.42 -0.62
N ARG A 37 6.04 -7.57 -1.39
CA ARG A 37 6.04 -8.27 -2.68
C ARG A 37 5.80 -9.76 -2.51
N ALA A 38 6.33 -10.37 -1.45
CA ALA A 38 6.08 -11.76 -1.11
C ALA A 38 4.63 -11.99 -0.66
N ILE A 39 4.05 -11.11 0.15
CA ILE A 39 2.63 -11.15 0.56
C ILE A 39 1.72 -10.99 -0.67
N ASN A 40 2.01 -10.02 -1.56
CA ASN A 40 1.24 -9.84 -2.80
C ASN A 40 1.34 -11.04 -3.73
N ALA A 41 2.52 -11.66 -3.81
CA ALA A 41 2.68 -12.92 -4.51
C ALA A 41 1.74 -13.97 -3.90
N LEU A 42 1.83 -14.19 -2.58
CA LEU A 42 1.14 -15.26 -1.87
C LEU A 42 -0.38 -15.12 -1.81
N PHE A 43 -0.91 -13.91 -1.63
CA PHE A 43 -2.32 -13.73 -1.30
C PHE A 43 -3.13 -13.00 -2.38
N VAL A 44 -2.49 -12.13 -3.18
CA VAL A 44 -3.21 -11.32 -4.18
C VAL A 44 -3.07 -11.85 -5.59
N THR A 45 -1.93 -12.48 -5.90
CA THR A 45 -1.62 -12.98 -7.26
C THR A 45 -1.39 -14.50 -7.31
N SER A 46 -1.74 -15.20 -6.22
CA SER A 46 -1.62 -16.65 -6.15
C SER A 46 -2.62 -17.33 -7.06
N GLN A 47 -2.09 -18.03 -8.06
CA GLN A 47 -2.85 -18.84 -9.01
C GLN A 47 -3.40 -20.13 -8.39
N VAL A 48 -2.98 -20.44 -7.16
CA VAL A 48 -3.36 -21.67 -6.45
C VAL A 48 -4.72 -21.53 -5.75
N GLY A 49 -5.07 -20.31 -5.31
CA GLY A 49 -6.32 -20.05 -4.57
C GLY A 49 -7.52 -19.65 -5.44
N ILE A 50 -7.28 -19.20 -6.67
CA ILE A 50 -8.33 -18.76 -7.59
C ILE A 50 -8.04 -19.44 -8.93
N ALA A 51 -8.90 -20.38 -9.32
CA ALA A 51 -8.72 -21.27 -10.46
C ALA A 51 -8.92 -20.56 -11.81
N ASP A 52 -8.08 -19.56 -12.11
CA ASP A 52 -8.08 -18.86 -13.39
C ASP A 52 -6.65 -18.49 -13.80
N ASP A 53 -6.24 -19.00 -14.96
CA ASP A 53 -4.90 -18.87 -15.54
C ASP A 53 -4.56 -17.41 -15.91
N LYS A 54 -5.55 -16.50 -15.88
CA LYS A 54 -5.40 -15.06 -16.17
C LYS A 54 -5.32 -14.17 -14.92
N ILE A 55 -5.18 -14.74 -13.73
CA ILE A 55 -5.11 -13.94 -12.51
C ILE A 55 -3.70 -13.39 -12.29
N GLY A 56 -3.67 -12.07 -12.08
CA GLY A 56 -2.49 -11.23 -12.06
C GLY A 56 -2.60 -10.22 -13.19
N MET A 57 -3.06 -9.00 -12.89
CA MET A 57 -2.92 -7.91 -13.84
C MET A 57 -1.44 -7.80 -14.18
N GLY A 58 -1.11 -7.93 -15.47
CA GLY A 58 0.28 -7.92 -15.97
C GLY A 58 1.07 -6.69 -15.53
N PRO A 59 2.35 -6.56 -15.94
CA PRO A 59 3.21 -5.48 -15.47
C PRO A 59 2.52 -4.11 -15.61
N ARG A 60 2.47 -3.38 -14.50
CA ARG A 60 1.78 -2.09 -14.43
C ARG A 60 2.39 -1.12 -15.44
N ARG A 61 1.56 -0.54 -16.30
CA ARG A 61 2.01 0.44 -17.30
C ARG A 61 2.34 1.77 -16.64
N ARG A 62 3.40 2.45 -17.11
CA ARG A 62 3.80 3.79 -16.64
C ARG A 62 2.66 4.82 -16.75
N SER A 63 1.83 4.71 -17.79
CA SER A 63 0.65 5.57 -17.96
C SER A 63 -0.35 5.44 -16.81
N HIS A 64 -0.55 4.24 -16.27
CA HIS A 64 -1.45 4.01 -15.14
C HIS A 64 -0.89 4.59 -13.83
N GLN A 65 0.44 4.55 -13.64
CA GLN A 65 1.08 5.20 -12.48
C GLN A 65 0.96 6.72 -12.53
N ASN A 66 1.23 7.32 -13.69
CA ASN A 66 1.10 8.77 -13.88
C ASN A 66 -0.35 9.24 -13.70
N LYS A 67 -1.31 8.48 -14.26
CA LYS A 67 -2.74 8.76 -14.11
C LYS A 67 -3.16 8.67 -12.63
N PHE A 68 -2.84 7.57 -11.96
CA PHE A 68 -3.14 7.38 -10.54
C PHE A 68 -2.57 8.51 -9.67
N ARG A 69 -1.30 8.89 -9.89
CA ARG A 69 -0.69 10.00 -9.16
C ARG A 69 -1.45 11.30 -9.37
N LYS A 70 -1.80 11.63 -10.62
CA LYS A 70 -2.52 12.87 -10.95
C LYS A 70 -3.89 12.91 -10.27
N GLU A 71 -4.65 11.82 -10.38
CA GLU A 71 -5.97 11.70 -9.76
C GLU A 71 -5.88 11.80 -8.24
N LEU A 72 -4.85 11.21 -7.63
CA LEU A 72 -4.63 11.28 -6.19
C LEU A 72 -4.31 12.70 -5.71
N ILE A 73 -3.47 13.44 -6.45
CA ILE A 73 -3.15 14.85 -6.15
C ILE A 73 -4.41 15.71 -6.20
N GLU A 74 -5.19 15.57 -7.27
CA GLU A 74 -6.43 16.32 -7.48
C GLU A 74 -7.45 16.00 -6.40
N PHE A 75 -7.65 14.72 -6.10
CA PHE A 75 -8.59 14.26 -5.09
C PHE A 75 -8.25 14.78 -3.68
N TYR A 76 -6.96 14.83 -3.31
CA TYR A 76 -6.54 15.39 -2.03
C TYR A 76 -6.49 16.92 -2.01
N GLY A 77 -6.60 17.61 -3.16
CA GLY A 77 -6.24 19.02 -3.26
C GLY A 77 -4.81 19.25 -2.75
N ALA A 78 -3.90 18.33 -3.07
CA ALA A 78 -2.60 18.25 -2.42
C ALA A 78 -1.56 19.21 -3.01
N ASP A 79 -1.77 19.71 -4.21
CA ASP A 79 -0.84 20.55 -4.93
C ASP A 79 -0.90 22.02 -4.51
N THR A 80 0.26 22.67 -4.59
CA THR A 80 0.41 24.13 -4.58
C THR A 80 0.96 24.54 -5.94
N THR A 81 0.22 25.37 -6.65
CA THR A 81 0.57 25.80 -8.01
C THR A 81 1.22 27.17 -8.02
N HIS A 82 1.99 27.46 -9.07
CA HIS A 82 2.62 28.75 -9.23
C HIS A 82 1.57 29.86 -9.41
N PRO A 83 1.64 30.98 -8.68
CA PRO A 83 0.60 32.03 -8.69
C PRO A 83 0.26 32.54 -10.10
N ASN A 84 1.27 32.74 -10.94
CA ASN A 84 1.11 33.24 -12.31
C ASN A 84 1.03 32.13 -13.38
N LYS A 85 1.16 30.86 -12.99
CA LYS A 85 1.17 29.71 -13.92
C LYS A 85 0.40 28.55 -13.26
N PRO A 86 -0.94 28.59 -13.23
CA PRO A 86 -1.77 27.61 -12.50
C PRO A 86 -1.57 26.15 -12.95
N LYS A 87 -1.02 25.91 -14.15
CA LYS A 87 -0.68 24.56 -14.64
C LYS A 87 0.64 24.02 -14.10
N VAL A 88 1.43 24.84 -13.41
CA VAL A 88 2.74 24.47 -12.86
C VAL A 88 2.58 24.18 -11.38
N VAL A 89 2.53 22.89 -11.04
CA VAL A 89 2.65 22.43 -9.66
C VAL A 89 4.08 22.66 -9.18
N LEU A 90 4.23 23.30 -8.02
CA LEU A 90 5.50 23.53 -7.34
C LEU A 90 5.71 22.48 -6.26
N GLU A 91 4.73 22.36 -5.36
CA GLU A 91 4.84 21.53 -4.17
C GLU A 91 3.60 20.66 -3.99
N ILE A 92 3.75 19.57 -3.25
CA ILE A 92 2.71 18.60 -2.95
C ILE A 92 2.79 18.25 -1.47
N HIS A 93 1.62 18.13 -0.83
CA HIS A 93 1.51 17.66 0.54
C HIS A 93 1.97 16.20 0.70
N ASP A 94 2.92 15.97 1.59
CA ASP A 94 3.40 14.68 2.04
C ASP A 94 2.51 14.16 3.18
N SER A 95 1.73 13.12 2.92
CA SER A 95 0.94 12.44 3.94
C SER A 95 1.81 11.69 4.96
N GLY A 96 3.10 11.46 4.67
CA GLY A 96 4.02 10.81 5.61
C GLY A 96 4.38 11.70 6.78
N THR A 97 4.72 12.96 6.49
CA THR A 97 5.23 13.92 7.49
C THR A 97 4.26 15.06 7.78
N GLY A 98 3.30 15.32 6.91
CA GLY A 98 2.40 16.47 6.96
C GLY A 98 2.95 17.71 6.27
N ASN A 99 4.21 17.67 5.84
CA ASN A 99 4.87 18.79 5.18
C ASN A 99 4.40 18.98 3.74
N THR A 100 4.74 20.12 3.16
CA THR A 100 4.60 20.37 1.73
C THR A 100 6.01 20.33 1.12
N LEU A 101 6.22 19.45 0.13
CA LEU A 101 7.55 19.19 -0.45
C LEU A 101 7.53 19.42 -1.97
N PRO A 102 8.69 19.66 -2.61
CA PRO A 102 8.76 19.76 -4.07
C PRO A 102 8.14 18.54 -4.76
N LYS A 103 7.42 18.75 -5.86
CA LYS A 103 6.68 17.67 -6.53
C LYS A 103 7.57 16.50 -6.98
N GLU A 104 8.86 16.74 -7.21
CA GLU A 104 9.83 15.75 -7.70
C GLU A 104 10.16 14.67 -6.67
N VAL A 105 9.96 14.97 -5.38
CA VAL A 105 10.35 14.08 -4.27
C VAL A 105 9.16 13.35 -3.64
N ILE A 106 7.94 13.68 -4.06
CA ILE A 106 6.70 13.01 -3.65
C ILE A 106 6.37 11.90 -4.64
N PHE A 107 5.83 10.79 -4.16
CA PHE A 107 5.41 9.58 -4.90
C PHE A 107 3.99 9.19 -4.48
N ALA A 108 3.26 8.51 -5.37
CA ALA A 108 1.91 8.04 -5.08
C ALA A 108 1.98 6.56 -4.66
N ALA A 109 2.03 6.33 -3.36
CA ALA A 109 2.11 4.99 -2.77
C ALA A 109 0.72 4.38 -2.66
N HIS A 110 0.61 3.08 -2.92
CA HIS A 110 -0.64 2.36 -2.67
C HIS A 110 -0.66 1.85 -1.23
N LEU A 111 -1.83 1.80 -0.61
CA LEU A 111 -2.02 1.29 0.75
C LEU A 111 -2.24 -0.24 0.76
N VAL A 112 -2.98 -0.74 -0.22
CA VAL A 112 -3.03 -2.15 -0.59
C VAL A 112 -2.60 -2.32 -2.04
N PRO A 113 -2.23 -3.53 -2.48
CA PRO A 113 -1.75 -3.74 -3.85
C PRO A 113 -2.73 -3.21 -4.89
N TRP A 114 -2.21 -2.65 -5.98
CA TRP A 114 -3.04 -2.17 -7.08
C TRP A 114 -3.86 -3.31 -7.74
N SER A 115 -3.41 -4.55 -7.56
CA SER A 115 -4.06 -5.77 -8.03
C SER A 115 -5.14 -6.32 -7.10
N THR A 116 -5.42 -5.65 -5.98
CA THR A 116 -6.50 -6.03 -5.08
C THR A 116 -7.86 -5.91 -5.78
N ASP A 117 -8.73 -6.88 -5.53
CA ASP A 117 -10.08 -6.94 -6.10
C ASP A 117 -10.87 -5.65 -5.80
N PRO A 118 -11.64 -5.12 -6.78
CA PRO A 118 -12.45 -3.91 -6.56
C PRO A 118 -13.42 -4.00 -5.37
N ASN A 119 -14.03 -5.16 -5.10
CA ASN A 119 -14.94 -5.29 -3.95
C ASN A 119 -14.17 -5.23 -2.62
N MET A 120 -12.95 -5.77 -2.59
CA MET A 120 -12.07 -5.60 -1.43
C MET A 120 -11.65 -4.15 -1.25
N LEU A 121 -11.37 -3.41 -2.33
CA LEU A 121 -11.09 -1.98 -2.23
C LEU A 121 -12.29 -1.20 -1.66
N ILE A 122 -13.51 -1.52 -2.10
CA ILE A 122 -14.74 -0.92 -1.54
C ILE A 122 -14.90 -1.29 -0.06
N ALA A 123 -14.58 -2.52 0.34
CA ALA A 123 -14.63 -2.91 1.75
C ALA A 123 -13.59 -2.15 2.60
N PHE A 124 -12.38 -1.95 2.07
CA PHE A 124 -11.30 -1.27 2.79
C PHE A 124 -11.47 0.24 2.86
N PHE A 125 -11.96 0.87 1.79
CA PHE A 125 -11.93 2.34 1.64
C PHE A 125 -13.35 2.93 1.51
N GLY A 126 -14.32 2.17 1.01
CA GLY A 126 -15.64 2.66 0.60
C GLY A 126 -15.68 3.01 -0.90
N GLU A 127 -16.88 3.30 -1.42
CA GLU A 127 -17.12 3.48 -2.87
C GLU A 127 -16.38 4.67 -3.51
N ASN A 128 -15.99 5.68 -2.73
CA ASN A 128 -15.41 6.94 -3.22
C ASN A 128 -14.00 7.23 -2.68
N ALA A 129 -13.35 6.24 -2.08
CA ALA A 129 -12.08 6.43 -1.39
C ALA A 129 -10.93 5.81 -2.17
N TRP A 130 -9.78 6.48 -2.12
CA TRP A 130 -8.62 6.15 -2.93
C TRP A 130 -7.62 5.30 -2.16
N ASN A 131 -7.18 4.22 -2.79
CA ASN A 131 -6.13 3.33 -2.32
C ASN A 131 -4.73 3.96 -2.48
N GLY A 132 -4.48 5.08 -1.82
CA GLY A 132 -3.13 5.63 -1.81
C GLY A 132 -2.89 6.88 -0.98
N LEU A 133 -1.61 7.12 -0.76
CA LEU A 133 -1.04 8.28 -0.09
C LEU A 133 -0.01 8.95 -1.00
N LEU A 134 0.18 10.25 -0.80
CA LEU A 134 1.27 11.00 -1.40
C LEU A 134 2.41 11.03 -0.39
N LEU A 135 3.50 10.34 -0.66
CA LEU A 135 4.59 10.11 0.29
C LEU A 135 5.92 10.57 -0.29
N SER A 136 6.84 11.06 0.55
CA SER A 136 8.24 11.20 0.13
C SER A 136 8.84 9.84 -0.26
N LYS A 137 9.84 9.83 -1.15
CA LYS A 137 10.46 8.59 -1.65
C LYS A 137 10.89 7.63 -0.55
N ALA A 138 11.51 8.15 0.50
CA ALA A 138 12.02 7.34 1.61
C ALA A 138 10.88 6.63 2.36
N VAL A 139 9.77 7.34 2.63
CA VAL A 139 8.59 6.77 3.31
C VAL A 139 7.87 5.78 2.40
N GLU A 140 7.74 6.09 1.10
CA GLU A 140 7.17 5.17 0.13
C GLU A 140 7.98 3.87 0.03
N THR A 141 9.30 3.97 -0.01
CA THR A 141 10.20 2.80 0.00
C THR A 141 9.97 1.98 1.26
N ALA A 142 10.04 2.58 2.45
CA ALA A 142 9.85 1.84 3.70
C ALA A 142 8.46 1.17 3.81
N LEU A 143 7.40 1.83 3.31
CA LEU A 143 6.06 1.24 3.23
C LEU A 143 6.00 0.07 2.25
N ASP A 144 6.59 0.21 1.07
CA ASP A 144 6.69 -0.86 0.08
C ASP A 144 7.57 -2.02 0.53
N GLU A 145 8.54 -1.74 1.40
CA GLU A 145 9.39 -2.76 2.01
C GLU A 145 8.70 -3.53 3.13
N GLY A 146 7.62 -2.97 3.68
CA GLY A 146 6.94 -3.49 4.86
C GLY A 146 7.65 -3.13 6.16
N ALA A 147 8.64 -2.23 6.12
CA ALA A 147 9.33 -1.74 7.31
C ALA A 147 8.44 -0.85 8.17
N ILE A 148 7.50 -0.14 7.55
CA ILE A 148 6.49 0.67 8.24
C ILE A 148 5.07 0.41 7.73
N LEU A 149 4.07 0.73 8.54
CA LEU A 149 2.64 0.60 8.22
C LEU A 149 1.81 1.70 8.91
N PRO A 150 0.74 2.21 8.26
CA PRO A 150 -0.35 2.91 8.94
C PRO A 150 -1.19 1.97 9.80
N VAL A 151 -1.21 2.19 11.11
CA VAL A 151 -2.05 1.44 12.06
C VAL A 151 -3.09 2.35 12.69
N PRO A 152 -4.23 1.81 13.19
CA PRO A 152 -5.18 2.57 13.98
C PRO A 152 -4.47 3.35 15.10
N ASP A 153 -4.84 4.61 15.26
CA ASP A 153 -4.37 5.44 16.37
C ASP A 153 -5.11 5.06 17.67
N ILE A 154 -4.71 3.91 18.21
CA ILE A 154 -5.16 3.34 19.48
C ILE A 154 -3.95 2.93 20.30
N ARG A 155 -4.10 2.86 21.62
CA ARG A 155 -3.03 2.43 22.52
C ARG A 155 -2.57 1.01 22.23
N GLU A 156 -1.33 0.69 22.59
CA GLU A 156 -0.83 -0.69 22.53
C GLU A 156 -1.59 -1.58 23.52
N GLY A 157 -1.83 -2.84 23.14
CA GLY A 157 -2.71 -3.75 23.89
C GLY A 157 -4.13 -3.19 24.06
N PRO A 158 -4.83 -2.82 22.97
CA PRO A 158 -6.13 -2.18 23.09
C PRO A 158 -7.17 -3.16 23.65
N SER A 159 -8.09 -2.66 24.49
CA SER A 159 -9.25 -3.45 24.90
C SER A 159 -10.28 -3.50 23.76
N THR A 160 -11.24 -4.43 23.85
CA THR A 160 -12.37 -4.47 22.91
C THR A 160 -13.12 -3.14 22.84
N GLU A 161 -13.23 -2.43 23.96
CA GLU A 161 -13.86 -1.11 24.02
C GLU A 161 -13.06 -0.03 23.30
N ASP A 162 -11.73 -0.03 23.42
CA ASP A 162 -10.87 0.94 22.73
C ASP A 162 -11.01 0.80 21.21
N VAL A 163 -11.08 -0.45 20.76
CA VAL A 163 -11.27 -0.78 19.37
C VAL A 163 -12.66 -0.36 18.88
N ALA A 164 -13.72 -0.65 19.64
CA ALA A 164 -15.08 -0.23 19.29
C ALA A 164 -15.20 1.31 19.25
N LYS A 165 -14.56 2.01 20.20
CA LYS A 165 -14.49 3.48 20.20
C LYS A 165 -13.78 4.02 18.97
N TRP A 166 -12.68 3.39 18.54
CA TRP A 166 -12.00 3.80 17.33
C TRP A 166 -12.84 3.52 16.07
N GLU A 167 -13.54 2.40 16.02
CA GLU A 167 -14.40 2.06 14.88
C GLU A 167 -15.58 3.00 14.69
N ALA A 168 -16.16 3.47 15.80
CA ALA A 168 -17.28 4.41 15.79
C ALA A 168 -16.85 5.85 15.43
N LYS A 169 -15.55 6.16 15.40
CA LYS A 169 -15.06 7.49 15.04
C LYS A 169 -15.04 7.67 13.53
N GLU A 170 -15.55 8.81 13.08
CA GLU A 170 -15.41 9.29 11.71
C GLU A 170 -15.01 10.77 11.73
N PRO A 171 -13.89 11.17 11.08
CA PRO A 171 -12.95 10.32 10.36
C PRO A 171 -12.06 9.46 11.28
N LYS A 172 -11.60 8.31 10.76
CA LYS A 172 -10.67 7.41 11.47
C LYS A 172 -9.25 7.97 11.50
N ASN A 173 -8.59 7.90 12.65
CA ASN A 173 -7.21 8.34 12.81
C ASN A 173 -6.24 7.18 12.79
N TYR A 174 -5.08 7.42 12.20
CA TYR A 174 -4.00 6.45 12.03
C TYR A 174 -2.68 7.05 12.51
N ARG A 175 -1.73 6.18 12.81
CA ARG A 175 -0.34 6.52 13.12
C ARG A 175 0.60 5.59 12.39
N TRP A 176 1.84 6.00 12.21
CA TRP A 176 2.88 5.14 11.69
C TRP A 176 3.34 4.14 12.74
N ARG A 177 3.65 2.92 12.30
CA ARG A 177 4.30 1.89 13.11
C ARG A 177 5.48 1.31 12.34
N VAL A 178 6.63 1.22 12.98
CA VAL A 178 7.75 0.40 12.51
C VAL A 178 7.48 -1.06 12.84
N LEU A 179 7.63 -1.93 11.82
CA LEU A 179 7.43 -3.37 11.92
C LEU A 179 8.75 -4.15 11.85
N ASP A 180 9.71 -3.64 11.08
CA ASP A 180 11.04 -4.22 10.92
C ASP A 180 12.08 -3.19 11.38
N GLU A 181 12.53 -3.29 12.63
CA GLU A 181 13.46 -2.31 13.23
C GLU A 181 14.86 -2.34 12.58
N ASP A 182 15.21 -3.44 11.91
CA ASP A 182 16.52 -3.66 11.30
C ASP A 182 16.56 -3.25 9.81
N ALA A 183 15.43 -2.80 9.25
CA ALA A 183 15.36 -2.39 7.86
C ALA A 183 16.23 -1.14 7.59
N GLU A 184 17.19 -1.26 6.67
CA GLU A 184 18.13 -0.19 6.30
C GLU A 184 17.43 1.09 5.81
N CYS A 185 16.24 0.96 5.20
CA CYS A 185 15.46 2.09 4.72
C CYS A 185 14.93 3.01 5.84
N LEU A 186 14.94 2.56 7.10
CA LEU A 186 14.49 3.37 8.24
C LEU A 186 15.40 4.54 8.56
N ASP A 187 16.70 4.42 8.27
CA ASP A 187 17.69 5.46 8.59
C ASP A 187 17.79 6.53 7.46
N ALA A 188 16.98 6.38 6.41
CA ALA A 188 16.88 7.36 5.34
C ALA A 188 16.37 8.70 5.88
N ILE A 189 17.15 9.76 5.65
CA ILE A 189 16.81 11.12 6.10
C ILE A 189 15.68 11.68 5.22
N LEU A 190 14.62 12.12 5.88
CA LEU A 190 13.51 12.82 5.28
C LEU A 190 13.92 14.25 4.92
N ILE A 191 13.37 14.74 3.82
CA ILE A 191 13.61 16.10 3.36
C ILE A 191 12.94 17.04 4.36
N PRO A 192 13.69 17.94 5.03
CA PRO A 192 13.11 18.89 5.95
C PRO A 192 12.30 19.95 5.17
N PRO A 193 11.24 20.52 5.77
CA PRO A 193 10.43 21.56 5.13
C PRO A 193 11.21 22.86 4.91
N ASP A 194 12.24 23.11 5.72
CA ASP A 194 13.16 24.25 5.59
C ASP A 194 14.60 23.87 5.99
N SER A 195 15.55 24.76 5.73
CA SER A 195 16.98 24.54 6.00
C SER A 195 17.35 24.52 7.48
N GLY A 196 16.45 24.94 8.37
CA GLY A 196 16.68 25.03 9.82
C GLY A 196 16.04 23.89 10.63
N SER A 197 15.13 23.13 10.02
CA SER A 197 14.40 22.06 10.68
C SER A 197 15.32 20.91 11.09
N GLN A 198 15.00 20.31 12.25
CA GLN A 198 15.67 19.12 12.73
C GLN A 198 15.56 18.00 11.68
N LYS A 199 16.70 17.39 11.35
CA LYS A 199 16.74 16.21 10.48
C LYS A 199 15.95 15.08 11.14
N MET A 200 15.05 14.49 10.38
CA MET A 200 14.19 13.39 10.78
C MET A 200 14.45 12.22 9.83
N SER A 201 14.55 11.02 10.35
CA SER A 201 14.62 9.77 9.59
C SER A 201 13.24 9.15 9.41
N VAL A 202 13.12 8.12 8.58
CA VAL A 202 11.88 7.32 8.50
C VAL A 202 11.57 6.65 9.84
N ARG A 203 12.60 6.21 10.58
CA ARG A 203 12.47 5.61 11.92
C ARG A 203 11.73 6.51 12.90
N ASP A 204 11.98 7.81 12.82
CA ASP A 204 11.37 8.82 13.69
C ASP A 204 9.87 9.03 13.43
N LEU A 205 9.32 8.43 12.38
CA LEU A 205 7.87 8.40 12.15
C LEU A 205 7.17 7.45 13.12
N ASN A 206 7.85 6.50 13.75
CA ASN A 206 7.21 5.53 14.63
C ASN A 206 6.36 6.20 15.71
N GLY A 207 5.08 5.82 15.79
CA GLY A 207 4.11 6.38 16.72
C GLY A 207 3.56 7.76 16.35
N ARG A 208 4.09 8.44 15.32
CA ARG A 208 3.56 9.73 14.88
C ARG A 208 2.21 9.57 14.18
N PRO A 209 1.27 10.52 14.36
CA PRO A 209 0.02 10.54 13.60
C PRO A 209 0.29 10.56 12.09
N LEU A 210 -0.58 9.89 11.33
CA LEU A 210 -0.60 9.96 9.89
C LEU A 210 -1.46 11.16 9.46
N PRO A 211 -0.88 12.26 8.98
CA PRO A 211 -1.63 13.40 8.50
C PRO A 211 -2.28 13.06 7.15
N PHE A 212 -3.53 13.45 6.98
CA PHE A 212 -4.09 13.51 5.65
C PHE A 212 -4.90 14.78 5.44
N LYS A 213 -4.90 15.24 4.20
CA LYS A 213 -5.41 16.54 3.79
C LYS A 213 -6.94 16.65 3.75
N ASN A 214 -7.62 15.53 3.56
CA ASN A 214 -9.09 15.42 3.56
C ASN A 214 -9.52 14.17 4.35
N ASN A 215 -10.79 13.75 4.27
CA ASN A 215 -11.33 12.59 4.98
C ASN A 215 -11.05 11.22 4.32
N ASN A 216 -10.14 11.12 3.34
CA ASN A 216 -9.81 9.84 2.72
C ASN A 216 -9.01 8.98 3.70
N ARG A 217 -9.74 8.16 4.45
CA ARG A 217 -9.21 7.22 5.43
C ARG A 217 -9.66 5.83 5.04
N PRO A 218 -8.83 4.81 5.26
CA PRO A 218 -9.32 3.45 5.27
C PRO A 218 -10.44 3.32 6.33
N ARG A 219 -11.49 2.60 5.98
CA ARG A 219 -12.58 2.21 6.90
C ARG A 219 -12.20 0.98 7.72
N ALA A 220 -11.38 0.11 7.17
CA ALA A 220 -10.92 -1.09 7.85
C ALA A 220 -9.74 -0.81 8.79
N ARG A 221 -9.70 -1.55 9.92
CA ARG A 221 -8.65 -1.46 10.94
C ARG A 221 -7.26 -1.81 10.40
N TYR A 222 -7.18 -2.74 9.47
CA TYR A 222 -5.92 -3.30 9.01
C TYR A 222 -5.77 -3.03 7.52
N LEU A 223 -4.71 -2.31 7.19
CA LEU A 223 -4.16 -2.27 5.86
C LEU A 223 -2.96 -3.21 5.79
N TYR A 224 -3.14 -4.46 6.21
CA TYR A 224 -2.50 -5.68 5.68
C TYR A 224 -3.28 -6.90 6.17
#